data_AF-A0A1X7R0Q5-F1
#
_entry.id   AF-A0A1X7R0Q5-F1
#
_cell.length_a   1.000
_cell.length_b   1.000
_cell.length_c   1.000
_cell.angle_alpha   90.00
_cell.angle_beta   90.00
_cell.angle_gamma   90.00
#
_symmetry.space_group_name_H-M   'P 1'
#
loop_
_entity.id
_entity.type
_entity.pdbx_description
1 polymer ?
#
loop_
_entity_poly.entity_id
_entity_poly.type
_entity_poly.pdbx_seq_one_letter_code
_entity_poly.pdbx_strand_id
1 'polypeptide(L)'
;MILNIILLMMIVQLTTAMPYISKQVTHKNLNETVLKMFLPAIKYTNSNELTNSYCIVLNTTFNDKNEDLVLTFNVQDRKQEDYDYARFGESSEIRGKQIVDFSVSGIISNDLYRSRKGLPNGETNIVISPNHEKLFKLCFHNFVFDGSWNSIDIDKYVTIDVCKLEQREREIAGYIYSAFQPETRNKLTNTIIELEEITGNQGNNQMLQIEEFIRDKNENTFDKLLYAMVIYTFVVIISGIVQIWFIKKMVFG
;
A
#
# COMPACT_ATOMS: atom_id res chain seq x y z
N MET A 1 -18.09 -48.70 5.32
CA MET A 1 -18.06 -47.68 4.25
C MET A 1 -18.18 -46.25 4.76
N ILE A 2 -18.83 -46.00 5.91
CA ILE A 2 -18.98 -44.65 6.50
C ILE A 2 -17.66 -44.15 7.16
N LEU A 3 -16.80 -45.06 7.65
CA LEU A 3 -15.55 -44.69 8.32
C LEU A 3 -14.48 -44.08 7.39
N ASN A 4 -14.50 -44.41 6.09
CA ASN A 4 -13.55 -43.87 5.11
C ASN A 4 -13.91 -42.46 4.64
N ILE A 5 -15.17 -42.03 4.78
CA ILE A 5 -15.60 -40.67 4.41
C ILE A 5 -15.22 -39.67 5.51
N ILE A 6 -15.28 -40.08 6.78
CA ILE A 6 -14.84 -39.25 7.91
C ILE A 6 -13.32 -39.05 7.89
N LEU A 7 -12.55 -40.09 7.51
CA LEU A 7 -11.10 -39.97 7.38
C LEU A 7 -10.69 -39.05 6.20
N LEU A 8 -11.43 -39.08 5.08
CA LEU A 8 -11.17 -38.18 3.95
C LEU A 8 -11.55 -36.72 4.26
N MET A 9 -12.61 -36.48 5.03
CA MET A 9 -12.96 -35.11 5.45
C MET A 9 -11.99 -34.52 6.47
N MET A 10 -11.39 -35.34 7.35
CA MET A 10 -10.31 -34.86 8.21
C MET A 10 -9.01 -34.57 7.46
N ILE A 11 -8.71 -35.30 6.37
CA ILE A 11 -7.51 -35.05 5.54
C ILE A 11 -7.70 -33.80 4.65
N VAL A 12 -8.94 -33.49 4.24
CA VAL A 12 -9.26 -32.27 3.47
C VAL A 12 -9.32 -31.02 4.37
N GLN A 13 -9.57 -31.16 5.68
CA GLN A 13 -9.47 -30.04 6.64
C GLN A 13 -8.05 -29.83 7.20
N LEU A 14 -7.08 -30.70 6.90
CA LEU A 14 -5.70 -30.59 7.41
C LEU A 14 -4.67 -30.06 6.39
N THR A 15 -5.09 -29.59 5.21
CA THR A 15 -4.18 -29.13 4.15
C THR A 15 -4.34 -27.65 3.74
N THR A 16 -5.11 -26.86 4.49
CA THR A 16 -5.05 -25.38 4.42
C THR A 16 -4.47 -24.74 5.68
N ALA A 17 -3.64 -25.48 6.42
CA ALA A 17 -2.65 -24.86 7.28
C ALA A 17 -1.57 -24.27 6.37
N MET A 18 -1.86 -23.11 5.77
CA MET A 18 -0.83 -22.24 5.22
C MET A 18 0.25 -22.10 6.30
N PRO A 19 1.54 -22.26 5.97
CA PRO A 19 2.59 -21.94 6.90
C PRO A 19 2.58 -20.41 7.02
N TYR A 20 1.77 -19.90 7.95
CA TYR A 20 1.82 -18.52 8.40
C TYR A 20 3.12 -18.39 9.20
N ILE A 21 4.24 -18.31 8.48
CA ILE A 21 5.51 -17.86 9.04
C ILE A 21 5.35 -16.36 9.22
N SER A 22 4.57 -15.99 10.23
CA SER A 22 4.64 -14.69 10.88
C SER A 22 6.05 -14.61 11.47
N LYS A 23 6.98 -13.99 10.76
CA LYS A 23 8.20 -13.51 11.39
C LYS A 23 7.83 -12.24 12.15
N GLN A 24 7.61 -12.44 13.46
CA GLN A 24 7.34 -11.48 14.53
C GLN A 24 5.94 -10.84 14.55
N VAL A 25 4.93 -11.61 14.97
CA VAL A 25 3.75 -11.04 15.65
C VAL A 25 4.14 -10.72 17.10
N THR A 26 4.52 -9.47 17.36
CA THR A 26 4.69 -8.94 18.72
C THR A 26 3.35 -8.38 19.21
N HIS A 27 2.69 -9.11 20.12
CA HIS A 27 1.60 -8.56 20.91
C HIS A 27 2.21 -7.71 22.04
N LYS A 28 2.05 -6.38 21.99
CA LYS A 28 2.55 -5.51 23.06
C LYS A 28 1.45 -4.59 23.57
N ASN A 29 1.27 -4.57 24.89
CA ASN A 29 0.42 -3.59 25.57
C ASN A 29 1.05 -2.20 25.40
N LEU A 30 0.20 -1.19 25.24
CA LEU A 30 0.46 0.23 24.94
C LEU A 30 1.45 1.00 25.84
N ASN A 31 2.20 0.34 26.72
CA ASN A 31 3.22 1.00 27.54
C ASN A 31 4.51 1.31 26.77
N GLU A 32 4.70 0.73 25.58
CA GLU A 32 5.69 1.18 24.59
C GLU A 32 4.95 1.54 23.30
N THR A 33 4.85 2.83 22.99
CA THR A 33 4.10 3.36 21.84
C THR A 33 4.81 3.15 20.50
N VAL A 34 6.07 2.71 20.53
CA VAL A 34 6.95 2.68 19.36
C VAL A 34 7.35 1.25 19.02
N LEU A 35 6.80 0.72 17.93
CA LEU A 35 7.15 -0.58 17.37
C LEU A 35 8.29 -0.42 16.36
N LYS A 36 9.26 -1.33 16.35
CA LYS A 36 10.35 -1.34 15.37
C LYS A 36 10.37 -2.66 14.64
N MET A 37 10.48 -2.60 13.32
CA MET A 37 10.59 -3.78 12.47
C MET A 37 11.76 -3.65 11.52
N PHE A 38 12.38 -4.79 11.23
CA PHE A 38 13.41 -4.94 10.23
C PHE A 38 12.79 -5.42 8.92
N LEU A 39 13.13 -4.76 7.82
CA LEU A 39 12.64 -5.03 6.47
C LEU A 39 13.81 -5.32 5.52
N PRO A 40 14.14 -6.61 5.31
CA PRO A 40 15.17 -6.96 4.36
C PRO A 40 14.73 -6.64 2.93
N ALA A 41 15.68 -6.34 2.07
CA ALA A 41 15.42 -6.13 0.65
C ALA A 41 15.03 -7.45 -0.05
N ILE A 42 13.94 -7.43 -0.82
CA ILE A 42 13.38 -8.59 -1.52
C ILE A 42 13.46 -8.35 -3.02
N LYS A 43 14.20 -9.20 -3.75
CA LYS A 43 14.24 -9.14 -5.21
C LYS A 43 12.89 -9.59 -5.79
N TYR A 44 12.27 -8.75 -6.62
CA TYR A 44 10.97 -9.04 -7.24
C TYR A 44 10.99 -10.28 -8.15
N THR A 45 12.15 -10.67 -8.66
CA THR A 45 12.33 -11.89 -9.48
C THR A 45 12.16 -13.19 -8.68
N ASN A 46 12.32 -13.17 -7.35
CA ASN A 46 12.02 -14.30 -6.47
C ASN A 46 10.53 -14.28 -6.08
N SER A 47 9.67 -14.66 -7.02
CA SER A 47 8.20 -14.65 -6.84
C SER A 47 7.69 -15.50 -5.67
N ASN A 48 8.47 -16.48 -5.21
CA ASN A 48 8.13 -17.32 -4.06
C ASN A 48 8.26 -16.56 -2.72
N GLU A 49 9.05 -15.49 -2.64
CA GLU A 49 9.26 -14.68 -1.43
C GLU A 49 8.21 -13.57 -1.23
N LEU A 50 7.36 -13.30 -2.24
CA LEU A 50 6.20 -12.40 -2.08
C LEU A 50 5.18 -12.90 -1.05
N THR A 51 5.28 -14.16 -0.64
CA THR A 51 4.47 -14.72 0.46
C THR A 51 4.94 -14.26 1.85
N ASN A 52 6.17 -13.75 1.97
CA ASN A 52 6.74 -13.24 3.22
C ASN A 52 6.42 -11.75 3.39
N SER A 53 5.14 -11.45 3.61
CA SER A 53 4.72 -10.12 4.05
C SER A 53 5.18 -9.89 5.50
N TYR A 54 5.98 -8.84 5.73
CA TYR A 54 6.37 -8.45 7.08
C TYR A 54 5.21 -7.70 7.70
N CYS A 55 4.37 -8.43 8.43
CA CYS A 55 3.14 -7.90 8.99
C CYS A 55 3.14 -7.90 10.51
N ILE A 56 2.60 -6.83 11.08
CA ILE A 56 2.36 -6.68 12.51
C ILE A 56 0.85 -6.64 12.72
N VAL A 57 0.41 -7.34 13.77
CA VAL A 57 -0.96 -7.27 14.25
C VAL A 57 -1.02 -6.26 15.38
N LEU A 58 -1.74 -5.17 15.16
CA LEU A 58 -2.00 -4.14 16.15
C LEU A 58 -3.37 -4.41 16.77
N ASN A 59 -3.41 -4.52 18.10
CA ASN A 59 -4.67 -4.54 18.85
C ASN A 59 -4.86 -3.20 19.54
N THR A 60 -5.84 -2.44 19.10
CA THR A 60 -6.17 -1.16 19.67
C THR A 60 -7.16 -1.33 20.82
N THR A 61 -6.82 -0.80 22.00
CA THR A 61 -7.74 -0.80 23.15
C THR A 61 -8.74 0.36 23.09
N PHE A 62 -8.83 1.05 21.95
CA PHE A 62 -9.71 2.20 21.78
C PHE A 62 -11.16 1.70 21.74
N ASN A 63 -11.96 2.14 22.71
CA ASN A 63 -13.32 1.65 22.94
C ASN A 63 -14.39 2.52 22.27
N ASP A 64 -14.02 3.70 21.79
CA ASP A 64 -14.98 4.68 21.28
C ASP A 64 -15.21 4.52 19.79
N LYS A 65 -16.49 4.66 19.41
CA LYS A 65 -17.01 4.18 18.13
C LYS A 65 -16.53 4.95 16.90
N ASN A 66 -15.91 6.12 17.05
CA ASN A 66 -15.60 7.05 15.96
C ASN A 66 -14.25 7.78 16.14
N GLU A 67 -13.28 7.19 16.85
CA GLU A 67 -11.99 7.85 17.03
C GLU A 67 -11.03 7.52 15.88
N ASP A 68 -10.62 8.57 15.16
CA ASP A 68 -9.59 8.45 14.14
C ASP A 68 -8.23 8.14 14.78
N LEU A 69 -7.48 7.24 14.15
CA LEU A 69 -6.15 6.84 14.56
C LEU A 69 -5.11 7.42 13.63
N VAL A 70 -4.05 7.95 14.21
CA VAL A 70 -2.89 8.43 13.49
C VAL A 70 -1.78 7.38 13.61
N LEU A 71 -1.42 6.81 12.47
CA LEU A 71 -0.28 5.93 12.32
C LEU A 71 0.90 6.74 11.77
N THR A 72 1.98 6.80 12.54
CA THR A 72 3.23 7.48 12.18
C THR A 72 4.26 6.41 11.83
N PHE A 73 4.76 6.43 10.60
CA PHE A 73 5.80 5.52 10.11
C PHE A 73 7.08 6.29 9.92
N ASN A 74 8.21 5.78 10.42
CA ASN A 74 9.52 6.31 10.11
C ASN A 74 10.36 5.22 9.44
N VAL A 75 10.59 5.36 8.13
CA VAL A 75 11.40 4.43 7.34
C VAL A 75 12.83 4.94 7.28
N GLN A 76 13.78 4.12 7.68
CA GLN A 76 15.19 4.47 7.72
C GLN A 76 16.04 3.40 7.05
N ASP A 77 17.09 3.84 6.38
CA ASP A 77 18.13 2.94 5.88
C ASP A 77 18.83 2.27 7.06
N ARG A 78 19.00 0.95 6.96
CA ARG A 78 19.98 0.28 7.78
C ARG A 78 21.36 0.68 7.29
N LYS A 79 21.93 1.72 7.89
CA LYS A 79 23.35 2.01 7.74
C LYS A 79 24.12 0.84 8.33
N GLN A 80 24.79 0.05 7.48
CA GLN A 80 25.89 -0.79 7.98
C GLN A 80 27.07 0.15 8.15
N GLU A 81 27.40 0.50 9.39
CA GLU A 81 28.39 1.53 9.73
C GLU A 81 29.81 1.27 9.18
N ASP A 82 30.07 0.08 8.63
CA ASP A 82 31.39 -0.35 8.15
C ASP A 82 31.57 -0.40 6.62
N TYR A 83 30.54 -0.10 5.81
CA TYR A 83 30.65 -0.21 4.35
C TYR A 83 30.65 1.16 3.65
N ASP A 84 31.75 1.46 2.97
CA ASP A 84 31.83 2.59 2.04
C ASP A 84 31.03 2.27 0.77
N TYR A 85 29.73 2.54 0.79
CA TYR A 85 28.81 2.34 -0.34
C TYR A 85 29.28 3.07 -1.60
N ALA A 86 30.04 4.17 -1.48
CA ALA A 86 30.54 4.92 -2.63
C ALA A 86 31.53 4.11 -3.49
N ARG A 87 32.17 3.07 -2.92
CA ARG A 87 33.08 2.17 -3.66
C ARG A 87 32.38 1.09 -4.46
N PHE A 88 31.14 0.76 -4.12
CA PHE A 88 30.40 -0.36 -4.71
C PHE A 88 29.31 0.08 -5.71
N GLY A 89 29.24 1.39 -5.99
CA GLY A 89 28.26 1.99 -6.88
C GLY A 89 27.01 2.50 -6.16
N GLU A 90 26.09 3.07 -6.93
CA GLU A 90 24.83 3.60 -6.38
C GLU A 90 23.93 2.48 -5.84
N SER A 91 23.15 2.79 -4.80
CA SER A 91 22.15 1.87 -4.29
C SER A 91 20.96 1.72 -5.24
N SER A 92 20.27 0.58 -5.12
CA SER A 92 19.02 0.29 -5.86
C SER A 92 17.96 1.37 -5.59
N GLU A 93 17.96 1.96 -4.39
CA GLU A 93 17.10 3.08 -4.02
C GLU A 93 17.42 4.38 -4.75
N ILE A 94 18.70 4.80 -4.82
CA ILE A 94 19.11 6.02 -5.52
C ILE A 94 18.73 5.94 -7.00
N ARG A 95 18.79 4.73 -7.58
CA ARG A 95 18.36 4.45 -8.95
C ARG A 95 16.84 4.35 -9.14
N GLY A 96 16.05 4.51 -8.07
CA GLY A 96 14.59 4.41 -8.10
C GLY A 96 14.07 2.99 -8.33
N LYS A 97 14.91 1.96 -8.12
CA LYS A 97 14.59 0.54 -8.35
C LYS A 97 14.32 -0.23 -7.06
N GLN A 98 14.24 0.47 -5.93
CA GLN A 98 13.86 -0.11 -4.65
C GLN A 98 12.77 0.74 -4.02
N ILE A 99 11.68 0.10 -3.59
CA ILE A 99 10.53 0.79 -3.00
C ILE A 99 10.05 0.05 -1.76
N VAL A 100 9.53 0.81 -0.80
CA VAL A 100 8.83 0.25 0.36
C VAL A 100 7.33 0.39 0.14
N ASP A 101 6.61 -0.71 0.10
CA ASP A 101 5.15 -0.73 0.02
C ASP A 101 4.55 -0.98 1.39
N PHE A 102 3.38 -0.40 1.63
CA PHE A 102 2.67 -0.45 2.90
C PHE A 102 1.17 -0.68 2.71
N SER A 103 0.55 -1.43 3.63
CA SER A 103 -0.90 -1.61 3.72
C SER A 103 -1.38 -1.77 5.16
N VAL A 104 -2.54 -1.18 5.48
CA VAL A 104 -3.34 -1.45 6.68
C VAL A 104 -4.65 -2.09 6.27
N SER A 105 -4.94 -3.25 6.85
CA SER A 105 -6.24 -3.89 6.73
C SER A 105 -6.81 -4.25 8.10
N GLY A 106 -8.14 -4.32 8.19
CA GLY A 106 -8.83 -4.92 9.33
C GLY A 106 -8.61 -6.43 9.32
N ILE A 107 -8.45 -7.03 10.49
CA ILE A 107 -8.31 -8.49 10.60
C ILE A 107 -9.69 -9.15 10.62
N ILE A 108 -10.68 -8.50 11.23
CA ILE A 108 -12.02 -9.04 11.36
C ILE A 108 -12.83 -8.71 10.11
N SER A 109 -12.81 -7.44 9.68
CA SER A 109 -13.53 -7.01 8.48
C SER A 109 -12.85 -7.47 7.19
N ASN A 110 -11.53 -7.69 7.21
CA ASN A 110 -10.70 -7.87 6.03
C ASN A 110 -10.72 -6.67 5.06
N ASP A 111 -11.18 -5.50 5.53
CA ASP A 111 -11.24 -4.28 4.73
C ASP A 111 -9.86 -3.62 4.64
N LEU A 112 -9.52 -3.08 3.48
CA LEU A 112 -8.33 -2.28 3.28
C LEU A 112 -8.60 -0.83 3.67
N TYR A 113 -8.04 -0.38 4.80
CA TYR A 113 -8.18 1.01 5.25
C TYR A 113 -7.27 1.96 4.47
N ARG A 114 -6.02 1.54 4.24
CA ARG A 114 -5.06 2.34 3.48
C ARG A 114 -3.99 1.45 2.87
N SER A 115 -3.51 1.84 1.70
CA SER A 115 -2.25 1.33 1.16
C SER A 115 -1.47 2.47 0.51
N ARG A 116 -0.15 2.32 0.46
CA ARG A 116 0.73 3.24 -0.27
C ARG A 116 1.86 2.44 -0.87
N LYS A 117 2.10 2.67 -2.16
CA LYS A 117 3.29 2.17 -2.85
C LYS A 117 4.39 3.23 -2.80
N GLY A 118 5.64 2.80 -2.64
CA GLY A 118 6.78 3.72 -2.57
C GLY A 118 6.69 4.72 -1.41
N LEU A 119 6.59 4.20 -0.20
CA LEU A 119 6.77 4.96 1.03
C LEU A 119 8.20 5.55 1.06
N PRO A 120 8.36 6.88 1.18
CA PRO A 120 9.68 7.49 1.19
C PRO A 120 10.42 7.19 2.49
N ASN A 121 11.76 7.31 2.45
CA ASN A 121 12.56 7.39 3.66
C ASN A 121 12.17 8.64 4.48
N GLY A 122 12.12 8.49 5.81
CA GLY A 122 11.68 9.51 6.75
C GLY A 122 10.29 9.25 7.32
N GLU A 123 9.70 10.30 7.89
CA GLU A 123 8.40 10.22 8.58
C GLU A 123 7.22 10.33 7.60
N THR A 124 6.24 9.45 7.75
CA THR A 124 4.95 9.49 7.04
C THR A 124 3.82 9.29 8.03
N ASN A 125 2.86 10.20 8.03
CA ASN A 125 1.67 10.15 8.87
C ASN A 125 0.45 9.74 8.05
N ILE A 126 -0.35 8.82 8.58
CA ILE A 126 -1.57 8.32 7.95
C ILE A 126 -2.69 8.31 8.98
N VAL A 127 -3.83 8.87 8.62
CA VAL A 127 -5.05 8.82 9.44
C VAL A 127 -5.93 7.68 8.94
N ILE A 128 -6.44 6.86 9.86
CA ILE A 128 -7.41 5.81 9.57
C ILE A 128 -8.62 5.94 10.50
N SER A 129 -9.81 5.69 9.96
CA SER A 129 -11.06 5.64 10.73
C SER A 129 -11.44 4.17 10.97
N PRO A 130 -11.34 3.65 12.21
CA PRO A 130 -11.47 2.21 12.52
C PRO A 130 -12.80 1.55 12.16
N ASN A 131 -13.91 2.29 12.10
CA ASN A 131 -15.26 1.74 11.89
C ASN A 131 -15.56 0.49 12.75
N HIS A 132 -15.27 0.55 14.06
CA HIS A 132 -15.42 -0.53 15.05
C HIS A 132 -14.42 -1.70 14.97
N GLU A 133 -13.45 -1.68 14.06
CA GLU A 133 -12.34 -2.62 14.04
C GLU A 133 -11.34 -2.30 15.17
N LYS A 134 -10.90 -3.34 15.88
CA LYS A 134 -9.89 -3.23 16.94
C LYS A 134 -8.58 -3.91 16.55
N LEU A 135 -8.63 -4.79 15.56
CA LEU A 135 -7.48 -5.58 15.13
C LEU A 135 -7.08 -5.16 13.72
N PHE A 136 -5.90 -4.56 13.62
CA PHE A 136 -5.33 -4.13 12.35
C PHE A 136 -4.13 -4.98 12.00
N LYS A 137 -4.00 -5.31 10.72
CA LYS A 137 -2.82 -5.91 10.13
C LYS A 137 -2.10 -4.85 9.32
N LEU A 138 -0.89 -4.49 9.77
CA LEU A 138 -0.01 -3.55 9.08
C LEU A 138 1.08 -4.36 8.40
N CYS A 139 1.18 -4.28 7.07
CA CYS A 139 2.18 -5.00 6.31
C CYS A 139 3.10 -4.05 5.56
N PHE A 140 4.38 -4.40 5.51
CA PHE A 140 5.40 -3.69 4.77
C PHE A 140 6.21 -4.63 3.89
N HIS A 141 6.62 -4.13 2.72
CA HIS A 141 7.45 -4.87 1.77
C HIS A 141 8.54 -3.96 1.24
N ASN A 142 9.79 -4.39 1.29
CA ASN A 142 10.92 -3.66 0.73
C ASN A 142 11.35 -4.32 -0.58
N PHE A 143 10.70 -3.94 -1.69
CA PHE A 143 10.90 -4.56 -2.99
C PHE A 143 12.06 -3.93 -3.75
N VAL A 144 12.86 -4.78 -4.38
CA VAL A 144 13.91 -4.40 -5.31
C VAL A 144 13.59 -4.96 -6.69
N PHE A 145 13.49 -4.07 -7.67
CA PHE A 145 13.24 -4.40 -9.07
C PHE A 145 14.53 -4.45 -9.90
N ASP A 146 15.67 -4.08 -9.33
CA ASP A 146 16.95 -4.25 -10.01
C ASP A 146 17.40 -5.72 -9.93
N GLY A 147 17.45 -6.40 -11.08
CA GLY A 147 18.06 -7.73 -11.20
C GLY A 147 19.57 -7.69 -11.38
N SER A 148 20.17 -6.50 -11.52
CA SER A 148 21.61 -6.35 -11.69
C SER A 148 22.36 -6.49 -10.36
N TRP A 149 23.61 -6.96 -10.47
CA TRP A 149 24.55 -7.05 -9.35
C TRP A 149 25.31 -5.73 -9.13
N ASN A 150 25.04 -4.72 -9.96
CA ASN A 150 25.74 -3.44 -9.98
C ASN A 150 25.02 -2.36 -9.17
N SER A 151 24.10 -2.75 -8.30
CA SER A 151 23.43 -1.87 -7.35
C SER A 151 23.34 -2.57 -6.00
N ILE A 152 23.41 -1.77 -4.96
CA ILE A 152 23.38 -2.25 -3.59
C ILE A 152 21.95 -2.18 -3.09
N ASP A 153 21.42 -3.32 -2.66
CA ASP A 153 20.10 -3.38 -2.05
C ASP A 153 20.20 -2.98 -0.57
N ILE A 154 19.32 -2.08 -0.14
CA ILE A 154 19.39 -1.51 1.20
C ILE A 154 18.29 -2.12 2.08
N ASP A 155 18.67 -2.79 3.16
CA ASP A 155 17.70 -3.16 4.19
C ASP A 155 17.15 -1.92 4.89
N LYS A 156 15.91 -1.98 5.37
CA LYS A 156 15.24 -0.86 6.02
C LYS A 156 14.86 -1.20 7.46
N TYR A 157 14.80 -0.19 8.31
CA TYR A 157 14.07 -0.23 9.57
C TYR A 157 12.83 0.62 9.47
N VAL A 158 11.71 0.09 9.95
CA VAL A 158 10.48 0.87 10.07
C VAL A 158 10.11 0.97 11.53
N THR A 159 9.90 2.20 11.96
CA THR A 159 9.37 2.51 13.28
C THR A 159 7.92 2.92 13.12
N ILE A 160 7.03 2.38 13.95
CA ILE A 160 5.59 2.63 13.91
C ILE A 160 5.18 3.18 15.26
N ASP A 161 4.56 4.35 15.24
CA ASP A 161 3.91 4.95 16.40
C ASP A 161 2.41 5.11 16.12
N VAL A 162 1.60 4.84 17.13
CA VAL A 162 0.14 4.84 17.03
C VAL A 162 -0.44 5.68 18.15
N CYS A 163 -1.16 6.73 17.76
CA CYS A 163 -1.84 7.62 18.70
C CYS A 163 -3.26 7.94 18.22
N LYS A 164 -4.11 8.39 19.14
CA LYS A 164 -5.41 8.97 18.79
C LYS A 164 -5.19 10.33 18.12
N LEU A 165 -6.06 10.67 17.16
CA LEU A 165 -6.00 11.98 16.51
C LEU A 165 -6.05 13.13 17.53
N GLU A 166 -6.99 13.09 18.48
CA GLU A 166 -7.08 14.12 19.52
C GLU A 166 -5.82 14.23 20.38
N GLN A 167 -5.15 13.11 20.66
CA GLN A 167 -3.91 13.13 21.44
C GLN A 167 -2.81 13.83 20.64
N ARG A 168 -2.68 13.49 19.35
CA ARG A 168 -1.70 14.12 18.46
C ARG A 168 -1.97 15.61 18.29
N GLU A 169 -3.23 16.00 18.15
CA GLU A 169 -3.64 17.41 18.09
C GLU A 169 -3.28 18.17 19.36
N ARG A 170 -3.50 17.58 20.54
CA ARG A 170 -3.09 18.18 21.83
C ARG A 170 -1.57 18.33 21.95
N GLU A 171 -0.81 17.33 21.50
CA GLU A 171 0.66 17.38 21.49
C GLU A 171 1.17 18.49 20.57
N ILE A 172 0.63 18.58 19.35
CA ILE A 172 0.96 19.64 18.38
C ILE A 172 0.56 21.00 18.92
N ALA A 173 -0.65 21.14 19.47
CA ALA A 173 -1.11 22.38 20.07
C ALA A 173 -0.18 22.80 21.24
N GLY A 174 0.15 21.87 22.14
CA GLY A 174 1.09 22.11 23.24
C GLY A 174 2.47 22.54 22.75
N TYR A 175 3.00 21.92 21.69
CA TYR A 175 4.23 22.35 21.04
C TYR A 175 4.11 23.77 20.46
N ILE A 176 3.03 24.06 19.73
CA ILE A 176 2.82 25.39 19.16
C ILE A 176 2.74 26.47 20.26
N TYR A 177 2.03 26.16 21.35
CA TYR A 177 1.89 27.05 22.50
C TYR A 177 3.21 27.29 23.24
N SER A 178 4.10 26.28 23.31
CA SER A 178 5.37 26.40 24.02
C SER A 178 6.52 26.93 23.17
N ALA A 179 6.57 26.61 21.87
CA ALA A 179 7.68 26.93 20.99
C ALA A 179 7.55 28.30 20.30
N PHE A 180 6.32 28.80 20.10
CA PHE A 180 6.09 30.05 19.35
C PHE A 180 5.56 31.19 20.22
N GLN A 181 6.00 32.41 19.88
CA GLN A 181 5.50 33.63 20.50
C GLN A 181 4.01 33.85 20.15
N PRO A 182 3.24 34.55 21.01
CA PRO A 182 1.80 34.76 20.82
C PRO A 182 1.42 35.34 19.45
N GLU A 183 2.21 36.29 18.93
CA GLU A 183 1.98 36.91 17.62
C GLU A 183 2.09 35.92 16.46
N THR A 184 3.09 35.03 16.52
CA THR A 184 3.29 33.97 15.52
C THR A 184 2.16 32.96 15.56
N ARG A 185 1.65 32.61 16.75
CA ARG A 185 0.50 31.71 16.90
C ARG A 185 -0.75 32.29 16.24
N ASN A 186 -1.05 33.57 16.50
CA ASN A 186 -2.19 34.24 15.89
C ASN A 186 -2.09 34.31 14.37
N LYS A 187 -0.89 34.57 13.82
CA LYS A 187 -0.65 34.50 12.37
C LYS A 187 -0.89 33.11 11.82
N LEU A 188 -0.40 32.07 12.49
CA LEU A 188 -0.60 30.68 12.07
C LEU A 188 -2.08 30.31 12.03
N THR A 189 -2.84 30.69 13.07
CA THR A 189 -4.28 30.46 13.15
C THR A 189 -5.03 31.17 12.02
N ASN A 190 -4.69 32.43 11.74
CA ASN A 190 -5.29 33.17 10.64
C ASN A 190 -4.98 32.54 9.28
N THR A 191 -3.75 32.06 9.06
CA THR A 191 -3.38 31.36 7.82
C THR A 191 -4.11 30.03 7.67
N ILE A 192 -4.36 29.30 8.76
CA ILE A 192 -5.18 28.07 8.72
C ILE A 192 -6.61 28.38 8.30
N ILE A 193 -7.22 29.42 8.89
CA ILE A 193 -8.58 29.87 8.54
C ILE A 193 -8.66 30.29 7.07
N GLU A 194 -7.70 31.09 6.59
CA GLU A 194 -7.62 31.47 5.18
C GLU A 194 -7.47 30.24 4.26
N LEU A 195 -6.66 29.24 4.66
CA LEU A 195 -6.51 28.00 3.90
C LEU A 195 -7.79 27.17 3.85
N GLU A 196 -8.51 27.07 4.97
CA GLU A 196 -9.80 26.38 5.06
C GLU A 196 -10.86 27.08 4.20
N GLU A 197 -10.88 28.41 4.16
CA GLU A 197 -11.76 29.17 3.27
C GLU A 197 -11.45 28.92 1.79
N ILE A 198 -10.17 28.83 1.41
CA ILE A 198 -9.74 28.55 0.04
C ILE A 198 -10.06 27.10 -0.37
N THR A 199 -9.74 26.13 0.50
CA THR A 199 -9.98 24.70 0.23
C THR A 199 -11.47 24.32 0.27
N GLY A 200 -12.23 24.92 1.19
CA GLY A 200 -13.67 24.72 1.32
C GLY A 200 -14.49 25.32 0.18
N ASN A 201 -14.11 26.50 -0.34
CA ASN A 201 -14.90 27.20 -1.36
C ASN A 201 -14.44 26.98 -2.81
N GLN A 202 -13.15 26.70 -3.07
CA GLN A 202 -12.63 26.56 -4.44
C GLN A 202 -12.04 25.18 -4.75
N GLY A 203 -11.38 24.53 -3.79
CA GLY A 203 -10.64 23.27 -4.02
C GLY A 203 -11.52 22.07 -4.37
N ASN A 204 -12.57 21.81 -3.58
CA ASN A 204 -13.38 20.60 -3.74
C ASN A 204 -14.18 20.58 -5.05
N ASN A 205 -14.78 21.71 -5.45
CA ASN A 205 -15.55 21.76 -6.69
C ASN A 205 -14.66 21.67 -7.94
N GLN A 206 -13.45 22.24 -7.90
CA GLN A 206 -12.52 22.17 -9.02
C GLN A 206 -11.86 20.79 -9.14
N MET A 207 -11.49 20.15 -8.03
CA MET A 207 -10.96 18.78 -8.05
C MET A 207 -12.00 17.77 -8.53
N LEU A 208 -13.25 17.86 -8.07
CA LEU A 208 -14.33 17.00 -8.55
C LEU A 208 -14.57 17.16 -10.05
N GLN A 209 -14.56 18.39 -10.56
CA GLN A 209 -14.69 18.66 -12.00
C GLN A 209 -13.51 18.10 -12.81
N ILE A 210 -12.29 18.15 -12.28
CA ILE A 210 -11.10 17.59 -12.93
C ILE A 210 -11.15 16.05 -12.92
N GLU A 211 -11.57 15.43 -11.82
CA GLU A 211 -11.74 13.98 -11.73
C GLU A 211 -12.83 13.47 -12.68
N GLU A 212 -13.98 14.15 -12.74
CA GLU A 212 -15.04 13.84 -13.70
C GLU A 212 -14.54 13.94 -15.14
N PHE A 213 -13.82 15.00 -15.47
CA PHE A 213 -13.25 15.19 -16.81
C PHE A 213 -12.23 14.09 -17.18
N ILE A 214 -11.36 13.69 -16.25
CA ILE A 214 -10.38 12.61 -16.47
C ILE A 214 -11.09 11.26 -16.60
N ARG A 215 -12.12 11.00 -15.78
CA ARG A 215 -12.93 9.78 -15.86
C ARG A 215 -13.63 9.68 -17.21
N ASP A 216 -14.34 10.73 -17.64
CA ASP A 216 -15.04 10.75 -18.93
C ASP A 216 -14.08 10.55 -20.11
N LYS A 217 -12.88 11.16 -20.04
CA LYS A 217 -11.86 10.99 -21.09
C LYS A 217 -11.33 9.56 -21.14
N ASN A 218 -11.12 8.92 -19.99
CA ASN A 218 -10.67 7.53 -19.92
C ASN A 218 -11.76 6.57 -20.39
N GLU A 219 -13.02 6.75 -19.98
CA GLU A 219 -14.15 5.94 -20.41
C GLU A 219 -14.36 6.03 -21.93
N ASN A 220 -14.37 7.24 -22.50
CA ASN A 220 -14.50 7.45 -23.95
C ASN A 220 -13.33 6.84 -24.75
N THR A 221 -12.11 6.85 -24.19
CA THR A 221 -10.94 6.24 -24.84
C THR A 221 -11.04 4.72 -24.82
N PHE A 222 -11.50 4.16 -23.71
CA PHE A 222 -11.70 2.73 -23.55
C PHE A 222 -12.80 2.20 -24.48
N ASP A 223 -13.93 2.90 -24.57
CA ASP A 223 -15.04 2.54 -25.46
C ASP A 223 -14.62 2.49 -26.93
N LYS A 224 -13.83 3.48 -27.38
CA LYS A 224 -13.29 3.49 -28.74
C LYS A 224 -12.35 2.32 -29.00
N LEU A 225 -11.52 1.97 -28.03
CA LEU A 225 -10.57 0.87 -28.15
C LEU A 225 -11.29 -0.49 -28.17
N LEU A 226 -12.35 -0.63 -27.37
CA LEU A 226 -13.22 -1.80 -27.36
C LEU A 226 -13.96 -1.95 -28.70
N TYR A 227 -14.51 -0.85 -29.23
CA TYR A 227 -15.16 -0.86 -30.55
C TYR A 227 -14.20 -1.26 -31.69
N ALA A 228 -12.97 -0.74 -31.65
CA ALA A 228 -11.93 -1.12 -32.60
C ALA A 228 -11.55 -2.61 -32.52
N MET A 229 -11.45 -3.18 -31.31
CA MET A 229 -11.21 -4.61 -31.12
C MET A 229 -12.35 -5.47 -31.68
N VAL A 230 -13.60 -5.06 -31.47
CA VAL A 230 -14.77 -5.77 -32.00
C VAL A 230 -14.73 -5.78 -33.53
N ILE A 231 -14.52 -4.62 -34.17
CA ILE A 231 -14.40 -4.52 -35.63
C ILE A 231 -13.25 -5.39 -36.16
N TYR A 232 -12.07 -5.30 -35.53
CA TYR A 232 -10.91 -6.10 -35.93
C TYR A 232 -11.21 -7.60 -35.90
N THR A 233 -11.90 -8.06 -34.85
CA THR A 233 -12.29 -9.47 -34.70
C THR A 233 -13.21 -9.92 -35.84
N PHE A 234 -14.21 -9.09 -36.22
CA PHE A 234 -15.07 -9.38 -37.36
C PHE A 234 -14.29 -9.48 -38.68
N VAL A 235 -13.33 -8.57 -38.91
CA VAL A 235 -12.51 -8.58 -40.13
C VAL A 235 -11.68 -9.86 -40.23
N VAL A 236 -11.08 -10.31 -39.12
CA VAL A 236 -10.29 -11.56 -39.08
C VAL A 236 -11.17 -12.77 -39.36
N ILE A 237 -12.37 -12.84 -38.78
CA ILE A 237 -13.32 -13.94 -39.02
C ILE A 237 -13.73 -13.99 -40.50
N ILE A 238 -14.12 -12.84 -41.08
CA ILE A 238 -14.51 -12.76 -42.50
C ILE A 238 -13.33 -13.16 -43.40
N SER A 239 -12.12 -12.68 -43.09
CA SER A 239 -10.91 -13.05 -43.83
C SER A 239 -10.68 -14.57 -43.81
N GLY A 240 -10.80 -15.21 -42.64
CA GLY A 240 -10.70 -16.66 -42.51
C GLY A 240 -11.75 -17.42 -43.33
N ILE A 241 -13.01 -16.95 -43.33
CA ILE A 241 -14.08 -17.55 -44.13
C ILE A 241 -13.77 -17.45 -45.62
N VAL A 242 -13.31 -16.29 -46.09
CA VAL A 242 -12.94 -16.08 -47.51
C VAL A 242 -11.76 -16.98 -47.91
N GLN A 243 -10.74 -17.10 -47.06
CA GLN A 243 -9.60 -17.99 -47.30
C GLN A 243 -10.04 -19.45 -47.41
N ILE A 244 -10.89 -19.93 -46.48
CA ILE A 244 -11.43 -21.30 -46.51
C ILE A 244 -12.26 -21.53 -47.79
N TRP A 245 -13.10 -20.57 -48.17
CA TRP A 245 -13.89 -20.66 -49.40
C TRP A 245 -13.00 -20.73 -50.64
N PHE A 246 -11.95 -19.91 -50.71
CA PHE A 246 -11.00 -19.90 -51.83
C PHE A 246 -10.24 -21.22 -51.94
N ILE A 247 -9.72 -21.75 -50.82
CA ILE A 247 -9.05 -23.05 -50.78
C ILE A 247 -10.00 -24.17 -51.22
N LYS A 248 -11.24 -24.17 -50.71
CA LYS A 248 -12.24 -25.18 -51.08
C LYS A 248 -12.57 -25.12 -52.57
N LYS A 249 -12.70 -23.93 -53.15
CA LYS A 249 -12.91 -23.73 -54.59
C LYS A 249 -11.73 -24.18 -55.44
N MET A 250 -10.50 -24.00 -54.96
CA MET A 250 -9.28 -24.41 -55.67
C MET A 250 -9.00 -25.92 -55.60
N VAL A 251 -9.40 -26.58 -54.51
CA VAL A 251 -9.14 -28.02 -54.28
C VAL A 251 -10.25 -28.91 -54.86
N PHE A 252 -11.50 -28.45 -54.87
CA PHE A 252 -12.66 -29.27 -55.30
C PHE A 252 -13.38 -28.74 -56.55
N GLY A 253 -12.87 -27.68 -57.17
CA GLY A 253 -13.41 -27.07 -58.39
C GLY A 253 -12.57 -27.39 -59.63
#